data_AF-A0A359EH97-F1
#
_entry.id   AF-A0A359EH97-F1
#
_cell.length_a   1.000
_cell.length_b   1.000
_cell.length_c   1.000
_cell.angle_alpha   90.00
_cell.angle_beta   90.00
_cell.angle_gamma   90.00
#
_symmetry.space_group_name_H-M   'P 1'
#
loop_
_entity.id
_entity.type
_entity.pdbx_description
1 polymer ?
#
loop_
_entity_poly.entity_id
_entity_poly.type
_entity_poly.pdbx_seq_one_letter_code
_entity_poly.pdbx_strand_id
1 'polypeptide(L)'
;MSTKKITVFIFLLVTGVFLLTACGGKDQKPVSISFYRRGYIAGSNDPISSTVDAAVAAFEKRFPYITVSVVGVPYSTEGNAQMEAALERGTDINVLSLYPAMIPDLARRGVISDIEPYMTEADKQDFYDNGMQIATVDGKVYAWPIWVTSVAIYGNPEIFKERGITPPTIDDPWTWDEFVAASKQLTFTRADGTQVYGFSAPSRPNEIVYLPIFYMDGG
;
A
#
# COMPACT_ATOMS: atom_id res chain seq x y z
N MET A 1 53.09 18.38 -56.26
CA MET A 1 52.06 17.37 -55.87
C MET A 1 51.17 18.05 -54.84
N SER A 2 50.06 18.70 -55.22
CA SER A 2 48.76 18.10 -55.59
C SER A 2 48.31 17.12 -54.49
N THR A 3 47.17 17.26 -53.79
CA THR A 3 45.87 17.78 -54.24
C THR A 3 45.00 18.06 -53.02
N LYS A 4 44.12 19.08 -53.12
CA LYS A 4 42.98 19.33 -52.22
C LYS A 4 42.13 18.07 -52.04
N LYS A 5 41.54 17.87 -50.85
CA LYS A 5 40.30 17.09 -50.70
C LYS A 5 39.25 17.96 -50.00
N ILE A 6 38.23 18.27 -50.80
CA ILE A 6 36.93 18.81 -50.41
C ILE A 6 36.13 17.63 -49.85
N THR A 7 35.45 17.82 -48.72
CA THR A 7 34.33 16.94 -48.34
C THR A 7 33.26 17.81 -47.71
N VAL A 8 32.21 18.05 -48.48
CA VAL A 8 30.92 18.62 -48.08
C VAL A 8 30.06 17.46 -47.59
N PHE A 9 29.45 17.55 -46.40
CA PHE A 9 28.22 16.80 -46.11
C PHE A 9 27.33 17.59 -45.12
N ILE A 10 26.39 18.31 -45.72
CA ILE A 10 24.96 18.41 -45.40
C ILE A 10 24.58 18.62 -43.93
N PHE A 11 24.16 19.86 -43.65
CA PHE A 11 23.24 20.25 -42.59
C PHE A 11 21.93 19.47 -42.75
N LEU A 12 21.53 18.66 -41.77
CA LEU A 12 20.16 18.17 -41.66
C LEU A 12 19.68 18.35 -40.21
N LEU A 13 18.91 19.42 -40.06
CA LEU A 13 18.19 19.84 -38.88
C LEU A 13 17.07 18.81 -38.63
N VAL A 14 17.34 17.78 -37.83
CA VAL A 14 16.28 16.86 -37.38
C VAL A 14 15.65 17.45 -36.13
N THR A 15 14.77 18.44 -36.34
CA THR A 15 13.63 18.69 -35.46
C THR A 15 12.78 17.42 -35.43
N GLY A 16 13.14 16.48 -34.56
CA GLY A 16 12.36 15.31 -34.23
C GLY A 16 11.13 15.75 -33.46
N VAL A 17 10.06 15.97 -34.23
CA VAL A 17 8.72 16.30 -33.78
C VAL A 17 8.30 15.41 -32.62
N PHE A 18 8.12 16.03 -31.45
CA PHE A 18 7.25 15.52 -30.38
C PHE A 18 5.83 15.45 -30.93
N LEU A 19 5.50 14.34 -31.61
CA LEU A 19 4.12 13.99 -31.90
C LEU A 19 3.54 13.43 -30.59
N LEU A 20 2.98 14.36 -29.81
CA LEU A 20 1.83 14.09 -28.95
C LEU A 20 0.70 13.55 -29.84
N THR A 21 0.71 12.26 -30.17
CA THR A 21 -0.46 11.57 -30.69
C THR A 21 -1.41 11.29 -29.54
N ALA A 22 -2.18 12.33 -29.23
CA ALA A 22 -3.46 12.24 -28.56
C ALA A 22 -4.35 11.19 -29.25
N CYS A 23 -4.98 10.36 -28.42
CA CYS A 23 -6.23 9.62 -28.61
C CYS A 23 -6.72 9.35 -30.05
N GLY A 24 -6.78 8.07 -30.42
CA GLY A 24 -7.71 7.60 -31.47
C GLY A 24 -7.19 6.59 -32.48
N GLY A 25 -6.49 5.54 -32.04
CA GLY A 25 -6.14 4.41 -32.91
C GLY A 25 -7.10 3.24 -32.74
N LYS A 26 -7.91 2.95 -33.77
CA LYS A 26 -8.91 1.86 -33.84
C LYS A 26 -8.33 0.43 -33.94
N ASP A 27 -7.06 0.23 -33.62
CA ASP A 27 -6.37 -1.09 -33.72
C ASP A 27 -5.64 -1.44 -32.41
N GLN A 28 -6.28 -1.26 -31.27
CA GLN A 28 -5.73 -1.74 -30.01
C GLN A 28 -5.99 -3.24 -29.88
N LYS A 29 -4.91 -4.04 -29.91
CA LYS A 29 -4.99 -5.49 -29.73
C LYS A 29 -5.59 -5.80 -28.35
N PRO A 30 -6.45 -6.82 -28.23
CA PRO A 30 -6.94 -7.26 -26.93
C PRO A 30 -5.77 -7.61 -25.99
N VAL A 31 -5.80 -7.05 -24.78
CA VAL A 31 -4.83 -7.31 -23.71
C VAL A 31 -5.59 -7.89 -22.51
N SER A 32 -5.07 -8.96 -21.92
CA SER A 32 -5.56 -9.52 -20.66
C SER A 32 -4.57 -9.21 -19.55
N ILE A 33 -5.06 -8.71 -18.43
CA ILE A 33 -4.29 -8.43 -17.21
C ILE A 33 -4.83 -9.33 -16.11
N SER A 34 -3.97 -10.13 -15.48
CA SER A 34 -4.31 -10.80 -14.22
C SER A 34 -3.96 -9.90 -13.03
N PHE A 35 -4.88 -9.78 -12.08
CA PHE A 35 -4.71 -8.97 -10.88
C PHE A 35 -4.94 -9.82 -9.62
N TYR A 36 -3.87 -10.17 -8.93
CA TYR A 36 -3.92 -10.94 -7.69
C TYR A 36 -4.21 -10.00 -6.52
N ARG A 37 -5.43 -10.04 -6.00
CA ARG A 37 -5.90 -9.12 -4.96
C ARG A 37 -6.24 -9.86 -3.68
N ARG A 38 -5.49 -9.53 -2.62
CA ARG A 38 -5.72 -10.10 -1.30
C ARG A 38 -7.04 -9.62 -0.70
N GLY A 39 -7.83 -10.54 -0.14
CA GLY A 39 -9.14 -10.29 0.42
C GLY A 39 -10.27 -10.09 -0.60
N TYR A 40 -9.98 -10.16 -1.90
CA TYR A 40 -11.02 -10.06 -2.92
C TYR A 40 -11.83 -11.35 -2.99
N ILE A 41 -13.16 -11.20 -3.05
CA ILE A 41 -14.13 -12.27 -3.20
C ILE A 41 -15.10 -11.85 -4.31
N ALA A 42 -15.05 -12.53 -5.46
CA ALA A 42 -15.88 -12.19 -6.60
C ALA A 42 -17.38 -12.18 -6.24
N GLY A 43 -18.07 -11.08 -6.56
CA GLY A 43 -19.50 -10.90 -6.27
C GLY A 43 -19.85 -10.58 -4.82
N SER A 44 -18.86 -10.38 -3.94
CA SER A 44 -19.08 -9.93 -2.57
C SER A 44 -19.32 -8.42 -2.50
N ASN A 45 -20.17 -7.99 -1.57
CA ASN A 45 -20.43 -6.58 -1.28
C ASN A 45 -19.52 -6.02 -0.16
N ASP A 46 -18.49 -6.76 0.25
CA ASP A 46 -17.52 -6.24 1.20
C ASP A 46 -16.74 -5.04 0.63
N PRO A 47 -16.20 -4.15 1.48
CA PRO A 47 -15.54 -2.93 1.01
C PRO A 47 -14.36 -3.17 0.06
N ILE A 48 -13.61 -4.26 0.21
CA ILE A 48 -12.47 -4.57 -0.67
C ILE A 48 -12.99 -4.95 -2.05
N SER A 49 -13.92 -5.91 -2.11
CA SER A 49 -14.40 -6.46 -3.39
C SER A 49 -15.17 -5.42 -4.19
N SER A 50 -16.09 -4.69 -3.55
CA SER A 50 -16.87 -3.63 -4.20
C SER A 50 -16.01 -2.48 -4.75
N THR A 51 -14.96 -2.08 -4.02
CA THR A 51 -14.03 -1.03 -4.48
C THR A 51 -13.19 -1.51 -5.66
N VAL A 52 -12.73 -2.76 -5.63
CA VAL A 52 -11.94 -3.37 -6.71
C VAL A 52 -12.78 -3.51 -7.97
N ASP A 53 -14.02 -3.99 -7.86
CA ASP A 53 -14.95 -4.12 -8.99
C ASP A 53 -15.23 -2.75 -9.63
N ALA A 54 -15.48 -1.73 -8.82
CA ALA A 54 -15.69 -0.37 -9.32
C ALA A 54 -14.45 0.19 -10.04
N ALA A 55 -13.25 -0.04 -9.49
CA ALA A 55 -11.99 0.38 -10.10
C ALA A 55 -11.72 -0.33 -11.43
N VAL A 56 -11.93 -1.65 -11.48
CA VAL A 56 -11.80 -2.45 -12.72
C VAL A 56 -12.80 -1.98 -13.76
N ALA A 57 -14.07 -1.82 -13.41
CA ALA A 57 -15.09 -1.35 -14.35
C ALA A 57 -14.77 0.05 -14.91
N ALA A 58 -14.29 0.97 -14.07
CA ALA A 58 -13.85 2.29 -14.51
C ALA A 58 -12.63 2.22 -15.44
N PHE A 59 -11.68 1.34 -15.14
CA PHE A 59 -10.48 1.12 -15.94
C PHE A 59 -10.81 0.52 -17.32
N GLU A 60 -11.60 -0.55 -17.38
CA GLU A 60 -12.01 -1.18 -18.63
C GLU A 60 -12.89 -0.26 -19.48
N LYS A 61 -13.75 0.56 -18.85
CA LYS A 61 -14.51 1.59 -19.57
C LYS A 61 -13.59 2.62 -20.23
N ARG A 62 -12.47 2.98 -19.59
CA ARG A 62 -11.47 3.90 -20.14
C ARG A 62 -10.57 3.23 -21.18
N PHE A 63 -10.30 1.94 -21.02
CA PHE A 63 -9.43 1.14 -21.89
C PHE A 63 -10.16 -0.11 -22.38
N PRO A 64 -11.11 0.01 -23.34
CA PRO A 64 -12.01 -1.08 -23.73
C PRO A 64 -11.34 -2.28 -24.43
N TYR A 65 -10.05 -2.15 -24.75
CA TYR A 65 -9.22 -3.21 -25.32
C TYR A 65 -8.47 -4.01 -24.25
N ILE A 66 -8.59 -3.63 -22.98
CA ILE A 66 -7.98 -4.31 -21.84
C ILE A 66 -9.09 -5.01 -21.06
N THR A 67 -8.84 -6.26 -20.68
CA THR A 67 -9.67 -7.03 -19.77
C THR A 67 -8.87 -7.37 -18.52
N VAL A 68 -9.43 -7.13 -17.34
CA VAL A 68 -8.79 -7.40 -16.05
C VAL A 68 -9.46 -8.60 -15.39
N SER A 69 -8.70 -9.66 -15.18
CA SER A 69 -9.12 -10.84 -14.42
C SER A 69 -8.59 -10.74 -12.99
N VAL A 70 -9.49 -10.47 -12.04
CA VAL A 70 -9.11 -10.39 -10.62
C VAL A 70 -9.09 -11.78 -10.00
N VAL A 71 -7.94 -12.16 -9.45
CA VAL A 71 -7.73 -13.41 -8.70
C VAL A 71 -7.74 -13.10 -7.21
N GLY A 72 -8.75 -13.61 -6.51
CA GLY A 72 -8.86 -13.46 -5.05
C GLY A 72 -7.81 -14.28 -4.31
N VAL A 73 -7.16 -13.66 -3.32
CA VAL A 73 -6.19 -14.31 -2.43
C VAL A 73 -6.63 -14.13 -0.97
N PRO A 74 -6.99 -15.18 -0.22
CA PRO A 74 -7.44 -15.02 1.16
C PRO A 74 -6.39 -14.42 2.12
N TYR A 75 -6.84 -13.84 3.23
CA TYR A 75 -6.01 -13.48 4.38
C TYR A 75 -5.76 -14.71 5.29
N SER A 76 -5.30 -15.82 4.70
CA SER A 76 -5.07 -17.08 5.40
C SER A 76 -3.74 -17.71 4.97
N THR A 77 -3.31 -18.75 5.71
CA THR A 77 -2.16 -19.58 5.32
C THR A 77 -2.32 -20.15 3.92
N GLU A 78 -3.54 -20.56 3.55
CA GLU A 78 -3.86 -21.03 2.20
C GLU A 78 -3.66 -19.94 1.15
N GLY A 79 -4.12 -18.71 1.43
CA GLY A 79 -3.89 -17.58 0.52
C GLY A 79 -2.40 -17.22 0.39
N ASN A 80 -1.61 -17.39 1.44
CA ASN A 80 -0.14 -17.22 1.35
C ASN A 80 0.49 -18.29 0.44
N ALA A 81 0.13 -19.56 0.63
CA ALA A 81 0.61 -20.64 -0.23
C ALA A 81 0.17 -20.46 -1.70
N GLN A 82 -1.05 -19.98 -1.94
CA GLN A 82 -1.56 -19.65 -3.28
C GLN A 82 -0.69 -18.57 -3.95
N MET A 83 -0.35 -17.50 -3.22
CA MET A 83 0.49 -16.42 -3.73
C MET A 83 1.92 -16.91 -4.02
N GLU A 84 2.53 -17.64 -3.08
CA GLU A 84 3.88 -18.20 -3.24
C GLU A 84 3.96 -19.12 -4.46
N ALA A 85 3.02 -20.06 -4.58
CA ALA A 85 2.96 -20.97 -5.71
C ALA A 85 2.74 -20.24 -7.05
N ALA A 86 1.98 -19.13 -7.06
CA ALA A 86 1.80 -18.32 -8.26
C ALA A 86 3.10 -17.59 -8.65
N LEU A 87 3.80 -17.02 -7.68
CA LEU A 87 5.09 -16.36 -7.89
C LEU A 87 6.19 -17.34 -8.36
N GLU A 88 6.18 -18.58 -7.87
CA GLU A 88 7.11 -19.63 -8.32
C GLU A 88 6.83 -20.12 -9.75
N ARG A 89 5.55 -20.20 -10.16
CA ARG A 89 5.17 -20.54 -11.55
C ARG A 89 5.54 -19.43 -12.54
N GLY A 90 5.62 -18.19 -12.07
CA GLY A 90 6.47 -17.15 -12.66
C GLY A 90 6.08 -16.57 -14.01
N THR A 91 4.80 -16.56 -14.43
CA THR A 91 4.49 -16.05 -15.79
C THR A 91 3.12 -15.41 -16.02
N ASP A 92 2.12 -15.66 -15.18
CA ASP A 92 0.75 -15.17 -15.45
C ASP A 92 0.35 -13.95 -14.63
N ILE A 93 1.06 -13.60 -13.54
CA ILE A 93 0.74 -12.45 -12.68
C ILE A 93 1.20 -11.15 -13.33
N ASN A 94 0.28 -10.24 -13.62
CA ASN A 94 0.61 -8.90 -14.11
C ASN A 94 0.61 -7.85 -12.99
N VAL A 95 -0.35 -7.94 -12.06
CA VAL A 95 -0.49 -7.04 -10.92
C VAL A 95 -0.79 -7.86 -9.68
N LEU A 96 -0.22 -7.48 -8.53
CA LEU A 96 -0.47 -8.15 -7.25
C LEU A 96 -0.43 -7.19 -6.07
N SER A 97 -1.27 -7.46 -5.06
CA SER A 97 -1.18 -6.81 -3.76
C SER A 97 -0.18 -7.54 -2.86
N LEU A 98 0.79 -6.81 -2.31
CA LEU A 98 1.85 -7.34 -1.45
C LEU A 98 1.73 -6.84 -0.02
N TYR A 99 2.22 -7.65 0.93
CA TYR A 99 2.55 -7.11 2.24
C TYR A 99 3.87 -6.34 2.18
N PRO A 100 4.00 -5.21 2.91
CA PRO A 100 5.25 -4.46 3.01
C PRO A 100 6.49 -5.32 3.25
N ALA A 101 6.40 -6.27 4.19
CA ALA A 101 7.50 -7.14 4.57
C ALA A 101 8.03 -8.05 3.44
N MET A 102 7.23 -8.28 2.38
CA MET A 102 7.62 -9.12 1.24
C MET A 102 8.41 -8.35 0.17
N ILE A 103 8.24 -7.03 0.10
CA ILE A 103 8.79 -6.20 -0.99
C ILE A 103 10.32 -6.35 -1.11
N PRO A 104 11.12 -6.27 -0.03
CA PRO A 104 12.57 -6.34 -0.15
C PRO A 104 13.10 -7.67 -0.70
N ASP A 105 12.51 -8.80 -0.29
CA ASP A 105 12.91 -10.12 -0.78
C ASP A 105 12.55 -10.29 -2.27
N LEU A 106 11.30 -9.96 -2.63
CA LEU A 106 10.82 -10.10 -4.00
C LEU A 106 11.57 -9.17 -4.97
N ALA A 107 11.89 -7.95 -4.55
CA ALA A 107 12.68 -7.00 -5.33
C ALA A 107 14.09 -7.52 -5.60
N ARG A 108 14.80 -7.98 -4.56
CA ARG A 108 16.17 -8.52 -4.71
C ARG A 108 16.23 -9.82 -5.50
N ARG A 109 15.17 -10.64 -5.45
CA ARG A 109 15.02 -11.85 -6.29
C ARG A 109 14.61 -11.53 -7.73
N GLY A 110 14.30 -10.27 -8.06
CA GLY A 110 13.85 -9.86 -9.39
C GLY A 110 12.45 -10.36 -9.76
N VAL A 111 11.63 -10.73 -8.77
CA VAL A 111 10.27 -11.23 -8.98
C VAL A 111 9.29 -10.09 -9.29
N ILE A 112 9.56 -8.90 -8.74
CA ILE A 112 8.79 -7.68 -8.99
C ILE A 112 9.64 -6.64 -9.73
N SER A 113 8.99 -5.88 -10.60
CA SER A 113 9.66 -4.90 -11.46
C SER A 113 9.86 -3.58 -10.75
N ASP A 114 10.94 -2.88 -11.10
CA ASP A 114 11.13 -1.47 -10.78
C ASP A 114 10.05 -0.65 -11.50
N ILE A 115 9.20 0.02 -10.72
CA ILE A 115 8.10 0.84 -11.23
C ILE A 115 8.42 2.32 -11.24
N GLU A 116 9.57 2.75 -10.68
CA GLU A 116 9.95 4.15 -10.62
C GLU A 116 9.86 4.85 -12.00
N PRO A 117 10.27 4.24 -13.12
CA PRO A 117 10.15 4.88 -14.45
C PRO A 117 8.73 5.21 -14.90
N TYR A 118 7.71 4.61 -14.27
CA TYR A 118 6.29 4.85 -14.59
C TYR A 118 5.63 5.86 -13.64
N MET A 119 6.35 6.34 -12.62
CA MET A 119 5.85 7.34 -11.67
C MET A 119 6.31 8.73 -12.10
N THR A 120 5.38 9.68 -12.10
CA THR A 120 5.72 11.10 -12.18
C THR A 120 6.20 11.60 -10.81
N GLU A 121 6.90 12.73 -10.79
CA GLU A 121 7.27 13.37 -9.52
C GLU A 121 6.04 13.80 -8.71
N ALA A 122 4.94 14.14 -9.39
CA ALA A 122 3.67 14.43 -8.73
C ALA A 122 3.11 13.17 -8.04
N ASP A 123 3.20 12.01 -8.67
CA ASP A 123 2.77 10.74 -8.06
C ASP A 123 3.60 10.45 -6.80
N LYS A 124 4.92 10.63 -6.86
CA LYS A 124 5.80 10.37 -5.70
C LYS A 124 5.49 11.30 -4.52
N GLN A 125 5.16 12.57 -4.79
CA GLN A 125 4.87 13.57 -3.77
C GLN A 125 3.45 13.47 -3.17
N ASP A 126 2.56 12.70 -3.79
CA ASP A 126 1.20 12.48 -3.29
C ASP A 126 1.14 11.45 -2.13
N PHE A 127 2.25 10.74 -1.88
CA PHE A 127 2.37 9.76 -0.81
C PHE A 127 3.11 10.30 0.41
N TYR A 128 2.72 9.81 1.59
CA TYR A 128 3.54 9.98 2.80
C TYR A 128 4.93 9.35 2.61
N ASP A 129 5.96 10.03 3.13
CA ASP A 129 7.36 9.59 3.05
C ASP A 129 7.55 8.14 3.50
N ASN A 130 6.86 7.73 4.57
CA ASN A 130 6.95 6.36 5.09
C ASN A 130 6.43 5.31 4.10
N GLY A 131 5.38 5.63 3.34
CA GLY A 131 4.83 4.75 2.31
C GLY A 131 5.82 4.56 1.15
N MET A 132 6.46 5.64 0.71
CA MET A 132 7.48 5.59 -0.32
C MET A 132 8.75 4.87 0.14
N GLN A 133 9.16 5.08 1.40
CA GLN A 133 10.29 4.35 1.98
C GLN A 133 10.05 2.84 1.99
N ILE A 134 8.86 2.40 2.39
CA ILE A 134 8.48 0.97 2.38
C ILE A 134 8.51 0.39 0.96
N ALA A 135 8.10 1.16 -0.04
CA ALA A 135 8.08 0.73 -1.43
C ALA A 135 9.48 0.74 -2.09
N THR A 136 10.48 1.36 -1.45
CA THR A 136 11.81 1.55 -2.02
C THR A 136 12.80 0.51 -1.50
N VAL A 137 13.50 -0.17 -2.43
CA VAL A 137 14.54 -1.15 -2.12
C VAL A 137 15.76 -0.81 -2.95
N ASP A 138 16.92 -0.69 -2.30
CA ASP A 138 18.20 -0.40 -2.96
C ASP A 138 18.14 0.82 -3.91
N GLY A 139 17.37 1.84 -3.53
CA GLY A 139 17.22 3.10 -4.26
C GLY A 139 16.20 3.10 -5.41
N LYS A 140 15.40 2.03 -5.57
CA LYS A 140 14.37 1.91 -6.61
C LYS A 140 13.00 1.62 -6.02
N VAL A 141 11.94 2.07 -6.68
CA VAL A 141 10.55 1.89 -6.22
C VAL A 141 9.96 0.62 -6.84
N TYR A 142 9.44 -0.29 -6.02
CA TYR A 142 8.95 -1.61 -6.46
C TYR A 142 7.45 -1.83 -6.20
N ALA A 143 6.77 -0.91 -5.53
CA ALA A 143 5.35 -1.03 -5.22
C ALA A 143 4.68 0.33 -5.21
N TRP A 144 3.41 0.37 -5.61
CA TRP A 144 2.57 1.56 -5.48
C TRP A 144 1.84 1.52 -4.13
N PRO A 145 2.07 2.46 -3.20
CA PRO A 145 1.36 2.46 -1.92
C PRO A 145 -0.15 2.68 -2.14
N ILE A 146 -0.97 1.75 -1.67
CA ILE A 146 -2.44 1.77 -1.91
C ILE A 146 -3.24 2.13 -0.65
N TRP A 147 -2.72 1.79 0.53
CA TRP A 147 -3.24 2.28 1.81
C TRP A 147 -2.15 2.16 2.87
N VAL A 148 -2.27 2.97 3.91
CA VAL A 148 -1.48 2.86 5.13
C VAL A 148 -2.42 2.56 6.29
N THR A 149 -2.04 1.59 7.13
CA THR A 149 -2.79 1.31 8.36
C THR A 149 -2.28 2.23 9.45
N SER A 150 -3.15 3.07 10.00
CA SER A 150 -2.87 3.82 11.22
C SER A 150 -3.35 3.01 12.42
N VAL A 151 -2.47 2.79 13.40
CA VAL A 151 -2.87 2.29 14.72
C VAL A 151 -3.27 3.49 15.57
N ALA A 152 -4.47 3.47 16.12
CA ALA A 152 -4.98 4.50 17.01
C ALA A 152 -5.49 3.88 18.31
N ILE A 153 -5.33 4.62 19.41
CA ILE A 153 -5.93 4.27 20.70
C ILE A 153 -7.24 5.05 20.82
N TYR A 154 -8.33 4.34 21.09
CA TYR A 154 -9.65 4.94 21.31
C TYR A 154 -9.96 4.97 22.80
N GLY A 155 -10.37 6.14 23.30
CA GLY A 155 -10.81 6.34 24.68
C GLY A 155 -12.33 6.42 24.78
N ASN A 156 -12.92 5.88 25.85
CA ASN A 156 -14.34 6.06 26.15
C ASN A 156 -14.52 7.27 27.08
N PRO A 157 -15.07 8.40 26.60
CA PRO A 157 -15.16 9.64 27.38
C PRO A 157 -16.00 9.51 28.66
N GLU A 158 -17.00 8.63 28.67
CA GLU A 158 -17.82 8.41 29.87
C GLU A 158 -17.04 7.70 30.97
N ILE A 159 -16.17 6.74 30.61
CA ILE A 159 -15.30 6.06 31.59
C ILE A 159 -14.30 7.04 32.21
N PHE A 160 -13.72 7.95 31.41
CA PHE A 160 -12.87 9.02 31.93
C PHE A 160 -13.60 9.92 32.93
N LYS A 161 -14.82 10.33 32.58
CA LYS A 161 -15.68 11.16 33.43
C LYS A 161 -16.11 10.46 34.72
N GLU A 162 -16.47 9.17 34.65
CA GLU A 162 -16.81 8.33 35.81
C GLU A 162 -15.66 8.29 36.85
N ARG A 163 -14.41 8.40 36.39
CA ARG A 163 -13.21 8.34 37.23
C ARG A 163 -12.59 9.70 37.52
N GLY A 164 -13.15 10.78 36.95
CA GLY A 164 -12.63 12.13 37.09
C GLY A 164 -11.22 12.31 36.51
N ILE A 165 -10.86 11.51 35.50
CA ILE A 165 -9.56 11.57 34.84
C ILE A 165 -9.70 12.40 33.56
N THR A 166 -8.83 13.39 33.38
CA THR A 166 -8.77 14.16 32.13
C THR A 166 -7.94 13.39 31.12
N PRO A 167 -8.47 13.02 29.93
CA PRO A 167 -7.70 12.31 28.91
C PRO A 167 -6.60 13.20 28.31
N PRO A 168 -5.54 12.62 27.71
CA PRO A 168 -4.49 13.39 27.07
C PRO A 168 -5.00 14.09 25.81
N THR A 169 -4.30 15.14 25.41
CA THR A 169 -4.54 15.83 24.12
C THR A 169 -3.28 15.77 23.26
N ILE A 170 -3.37 16.21 22.00
CA ILE A 170 -2.19 16.32 21.13
C ILE A 170 -1.22 17.38 21.68
N ASP A 171 -1.75 18.47 22.26
CA ASP A 171 -0.96 19.57 22.81
C ASP A 171 -0.41 19.28 24.22
N ASP A 172 -1.03 18.33 24.93
CA ASP A 172 -0.64 17.87 26.26
C ASP A 172 -0.73 16.33 26.31
N PRO A 173 0.24 15.63 25.69
CA PRO A 173 0.24 14.18 25.61
C PRO A 173 0.72 13.57 26.92
N TRP A 174 0.16 12.43 27.30
CA TRP A 174 0.69 11.64 28.41
C TRP A 174 2.04 11.02 28.07
N THR A 175 2.92 11.02 29.06
CA THR A 175 4.06 10.10 29.13
C THR A 175 3.58 8.66 29.28
N TRP A 176 4.48 7.70 29.03
CA TRP A 176 4.18 6.29 29.22
C TRP A 176 3.77 5.97 30.66
N ASP A 177 4.47 6.55 31.65
CA ASP A 177 4.15 6.35 33.06
C ASP A 177 2.76 6.91 33.43
N GLU A 178 2.40 8.07 32.89
CA GLU A 178 1.07 8.66 33.08
C GLU A 178 -0.02 7.82 32.41
N PHE A 179 0.23 7.32 31.20
CA PHE A 179 -0.67 6.40 30.52
C PHE A 179 -0.90 5.13 31.35
N VAL A 180 0.18 4.49 31.84
CA VAL A 180 0.09 3.29 32.68
C VAL A 180 -0.65 3.59 34.00
N ALA A 181 -0.36 4.72 34.64
CA ALA A 181 -1.02 5.13 35.87
C ALA A 181 -2.53 5.37 35.64
N ALA A 182 -2.90 6.05 34.55
CA ALA A 182 -4.28 6.27 34.20
C ALA A 182 -5.01 4.97 33.85
N SER A 183 -4.43 4.09 33.03
CA SER A 183 -5.03 2.78 32.71
C SER A 183 -5.28 1.92 33.95
N LYS A 184 -4.42 1.99 34.98
CA LYS A 184 -4.68 1.34 36.27
C LYS A 184 -5.88 1.96 36.98
N GLN A 185 -6.00 3.28 37.00
CA GLN A 185 -7.12 3.98 37.64
C GLN A 185 -8.46 3.79 36.91
N LEU A 186 -8.42 3.64 35.59
CA LEU A 186 -9.56 3.33 34.73
C LEU A 186 -9.95 1.85 34.75
N THR A 187 -9.18 1.00 35.44
CA THR A 187 -9.54 -0.39 35.68
C THR A 187 -10.25 -0.52 37.02
N PHE A 188 -11.55 -0.85 36.99
CA PHE A 188 -12.38 -0.95 38.19
C PHE A 188 -13.62 -1.81 37.95
N THR A 189 -14.29 -2.22 39.02
CA THR A 189 -15.59 -2.88 38.97
C THR A 189 -16.67 -1.85 39.31
N ARG A 190 -17.67 -1.69 38.44
CA ARG A 190 -18.84 -0.84 38.69
C ARG A 190 -19.70 -1.43 39.81
N ALA A 191 -20.60 -0.61 40.37
CA ALA A 191 -21.51 -1.02 41.43
C ALA A 191 -22.46 -2.17 41.02
N ASP A 192 -22.74 -2.31 39.73
CA ASP A 192 -23.54 -3.39 39.14
C ASP A 192 -22.74 -4.69 38.92
N GLY A 193 -21.46 -4.72 39.30
CA GLY A 193 -20.55 -5.85 39.10
C GLY A 193 -19.83 -5.87 37.75
N THR A 194 -20.10 -4.91 36.86
CA THR A 194 -19.43 -4.84 35.55
C THR A 194 -17.94 -4.52 35.70
N GLN A 195 -17.07 -5.38 35.18
CA GLN A 195 -15.64 -5.11 35.12
C GLN A 195 -15.30 -4.17 33.96
N VAL A 196 -14.60 -3.08 34.26
CA VAL A 196 -14.05 -2.13 33.28
C VAL A 196 -12.53 -2.29 33.26
N TYR A 197 -11.95 -2.32 32.06
CA TYR A 197 -10.50 -2.38 31.84
C TYR A 197 -10.02 -1.06 31.24
N GLY A 198 -9.01 -0.44 31.86
CA GLY A 198 -8.48 0.84 31.43
C GLY A 198 -7.62 0.81 30.17
N PHE A 199 -7.25 -0.39 29.70
CA PHE A 199 -6.63 -0.62 28.41
C PHE A 199 -6.95 -2.05 27.95
N SER A 200 -7.20 -2.22 26.66
CA SER A 200 -7.41 -3.52 26.03
C SER A 200 -6.85 -3.49 24.62
N ALA A 201 -6.15 -4.56 24.25
CA ALA A 201 -5.63 -4.77 22.91
C ALA A 201 -5.73 -6.26 22.56
N PRO A 202 -5.89 -6.60 21.27
CA PRO A 202 -5.89 -8.00 20.82
C PRO A 202 -4.58 -8.73 21.16
N SER A 203 -4.67 -9.81 21.92
CA SER A 203 -3.52 -10.66 22.27
C SER A 203 -3.49 -11.92 21.41
N ARG A 204 -3.02 -11.82 20.16
CA ARG A 204 -2.75 -12.97 19.27
C ARG A 204 -1.34 -12.88 18.67
N PRO A 205 -0.74 -14.01 18.22
CA PRO A 205 0.56 -13.98 17.55
C PRO A 205 0.57 -13.05 16.33
N ASN A 206 1.71 -12.39 16.11
CA ASN A 206 1.95 -11.45 14.99
C ASN A 206 1.09 -10.18 15.01
N GLU A 207 0.60 -9.74 16.18
CA GLU A 207 -0.13 -8.47 16.28
C GLU A 207 0.79 -7.26 16.19
N ILE A 208 0.54 -6.43 15.17
CA ILE A 208 1.29 -5.20 14.92
C ILE A 208 0.80 -4.03 15.78
N VAL A 209 -0.34 -4.16 16.47
CA VAL A 209 -0.96 -3.10 17.28
C VAL A 209 -0.08 -2.66 18.46
N TYR A 210 0.84 -3.53 18.91
CA TYR A 210 1.77 -3.23 20.00
C TYR A 210 3.05 -2.53 19.53
N LEU A 211 3.38 -2.59 18.23
CA LEU A 211 4.63 -2.02 17.71
C LEU A 211 4.75 -0.51 18.00
N PRO A 212 3.71 0.32 17.81
CA PRO A 212 3.80 1.73 18.17
C PRO A 212 4.10 1.94 19.65
N ILE A 213 3.55 1.11 20.54
CA ILE A 213 3.81 1.18 21.98
C ILE A 213 5.29 0.92 22.28
N PHE A 214 5.89 -0.10 21.65
CA PHE A 214 7.31 -0.39 21.82
C PHE A 214 8.21 0.70 21.23
N TYR A 215 7.86 1.24 20.05
CA TYR A 215 8.64 2.31 19.43
C TYR A 215 8.57 3.63 20.19
N MET A 216 7.48 3.90 20.94
CA MET A 216 7.37 5.10 21.78
C MET A 216 8.30 5.08 23.00
N ASP A 217 8.74 3.90 23.46
CA ASP A 217 9.64 3.76 24.63
C ASP A 217 11.12 3.59 24.23
N GLY A 218 11.49 3.94 22.99
CA GLY A 218 12.87 3.92 22.51
C GLY A 218 13.31 2.66 21.76
N GLY A 219 12.40 1.69 21.54
CA GLY A 219 12.62 0.54 20.66
C GLY A 219 13.21 -0.70 21.33
#